data_AF-A0A329MRN3-F1
#
_entry.id   AF-A0A329MRN3-F1
#
_cell.length_a   1.000
_cell.length_b   1.000
_cell.length_c   1.000
_cell.angle_alpha   90.00
_cell.angle_beta   90.00
_cell.angle_gamma   90.00
#
_symmetry.space_group_name_H-M   'P 1'
#
loop_
_entity.id
_entity.type
_entity.pdbx_description
1 polymer ?
#
loop_
_entity_poly.entity_id
_entity_poly.type
_entity_poly.pdbx_seq_one_letter_code
_entity_poly.pdbx_strand_id
1 'polypeptide(L)'
;MADEMYNVGVRKSLNDWGVTDERIGYDPNTGSVSIDGKNVFKPQANRGGSTFTDQSTLNSIRGNVNQLNNAYNVQQSVLNPQQTVNPYDQQFNDLLTQIRNQVTNPTAIDRNSIYQSPDYAAQQAQVQKQAGQAIRSGQEALGTSGMARSSDLARLAQNAQNDANTYLETQVVPQLIAAEQAKQQQQLGNLMSLIGVLGQQQGLYDTRGQNQFRNQFDVLDFMTNQGNRAEDVAYRNQTRAEDVAYRDKRDEIGDQRYDQETAYKKERDAVADQQLAEEKAYRAQRDSEEDRRWWTNYEREGQQFAAQQGLQWAQLNQRQKEFVADQAYKEKALAAQNDPDNIDNRYKEAQLKKMSLENEQNSTPAIDEYDLIAVEGMAKDSGLNINKAKPEEIKTFVAGLKSKYGWDTSEANAVNSYLLSKSGGLSQQPSESFLESLIPSVEGTRKSVQSNVDAVKGIPQGIQNYGQFWADYFKDVNLNPLKLFQ
;
A
#
# COMPACT_ATOMS: atom_id res chain seq x y z
N MET A 1 36.18 59.13 22.74
CA MET A 1 36.82 58.34 21.67
C MET A 1 35.90 57.28 21.04
N ALA A 2 34.60 57.20 21.36
CA ALA A 2 33.67 56.29 20.66
C ALA A 2 32.96 56.94 19.45
N ASP A 3 33.31 58.19 19.11
CA ASP A 3 32.55 59.01 18.16
C ASP A 3 33.09 58.98 16.72
N GLU A 4 34.22 58.30 16.48
CA GLU A 4 34.92 58.23 15.18
C GLU A 4 34.66 56.94 14.37
N MET A 5 33.77 56.04 14.82
CA MET A 5 33.51 54.77 14.09
C MET A 5 32.40 54.86 13.03
N TYR A 6 31.54 55.89 13.04
CA TYR A 6 30.41 56.03 12.11
C TYR A 6 30.65 57.14 11.08
N ASN A 7 31.58 56.90 10.15
CA ASN A 7 32.11 57.97 9.29
C ASN A 7 31.40 58.14 7.95
N VAL A 8 30.39 57.34 7.61
CA VAL A 8 29.78 57.41 6.27
C VAL A 8 28.38 58.01 6.33
N GLY A 9 28.23 59.18 5.70
CA GLY A 9 26.95 59.83 5.51
C GLY A 9 26.08 59.02 4.55
N VAL A 10 24.92 58.55 5.03
CA VAL A 10 24.04 57.65 4.29
C VAL A 10 23.49 58.34 3.03
N ARG A 11 22.95 59.55 3.17
CA ARG A 11 22.35 60.30 2.06
C ARG A 11 23.34 60.53 0.92
N LYS A 12 24.57 60.96 1.23
CA LYS A 12 25.64 61.13 0.23
C LYS A 12 25.91 59.81 -0.50
N SER A 13 26.03 58.70 0.22
CA SER A 13 26.29 57.39 -0.37
C SER A 13 25.15 56.89 -1.28
N LEU A 14 23.90 57.14 -0.88
CA LEU A 14 22.72 56.82 -1.69
C LEU A 14 22.65 57.69 -2.96
N ASN A 15 23.00 58.98 -2.85
CA ASN A 15 23.12 59.88 -4.00
C ASN A 15 24.21 59.41 -4.97
N ASP A 16 25.36 58.98 -4.44
CA ASP A 16 26.45 58.39 -5.24
C ASP A 16 26.01 57.08 -5.94
N TRP A 17 24.96 56.41 -5.45
CA TRP A 17 24.34 55.23 -6.09
C TRP A 17 23.17 55.59 -7.02
N GLY A 18 22.93 56.87 -7.27
CA GLY A 18 21.90 57.35 -8.20
C GLY A 18 20.49 57.45 -7.60
N VAL A 19 20.33 57.36 -6.27
CA VAL A 19 19.07 57.71 -5.61
C VAL A 19 19.00 59.23 -5.50
N THR A 20 17.93 59.88 -5.93
CA THR A 20 17.81 61.35 -5.81
C THR A 20 17.37 61.76 -4.39
N ASP A 21 17.68 62.99 -3.99
CA ASP A 21 17.43 63.45 -2.62
C ASP A 21 15.95 63.41 -2.21
N GLU A 22 15.03 63.61 -3.16
CA GLU A 22 13.58 63.60 -2.95
C GLU A 22 13.06 62.20 -2.62
N ARG A 23 13.79 61.16 -3.05
CA ARG A 23 13.42 59.76 -2.82
C ARG A 23 13.90 59.26 -1.47
N ILE A 24 14.87 59.92 -0.86
CA ILE A 24 15.49 59.49 0.41
C ILE A 24 14.75 60.12 1.59
N GLY A 25 14.07 59.28 2.37
CA GLY A 25 13.36 59.63 3.59
C GLY A 25 14.02 59.09 4.86
N TYR A 26 13.50 59.53 6.01
CA TYR A 26 13.76 58.94 7.32
C TYR A 26 12.42 58.76 8.04
N ASP A 27 12.14 57.54 8.47
CA ASP A 27 10.94 57.21 9.23
C ASP A 27 11.24 57.34 10.73
N PRO A 28 10.70 58.35 11.42
CA PRO A 28 10.95 58.56 12.84
C PRO A 28 10.35 57.47 13.73
N ASN A 29 9.32 56.75 13.26
CA ASN A 29 8.64 55.73 14.06
C ASN A 29 9.47 54.44 14.12
N THR A 30 10.09 54.06 13.01
CA THR A 30 10.94 52.86 12.96
C THR A 30 12.42 53.17 13.19
N GLY A 31 12.81 54.44 13.03
CA GLY A 31 14.19 54.90 13.06
C GLY A 31 14.98 54.49 11.82
N SER A 32 14.31 54.26 10.68
CA SER A 32 14.94 53.71 9.46
C SER A 32 15.11 54.78 8.39
N VAL A 33 16.16 54.65 7.56
CA VAL A 33 16.26 55.37 6.30
C VAL A 33 15.38 54.66 5.28
N SER A 34 14.55 55.42 4.57
CA SER A 34 13.65 54.91 3.55
C SER A 34 13.99 55.44 2.16
N ILE A 35 13.66 54.67 1.13
CA ILE A 35 13.70 55.10 -0.28
C ILE A 35 12.30 54.91 -0.84
N ASP A 36 11.72 55.97 -1.41
CA ASP A 36 10.34 55.97 -1.92
C ASP A 36 9.32 55.49 -0.86
N GLY A 37 9.55 55.85 0.42
CA GLY A 37 8.71 55.45 1.55
C GLY A 37 8.92 54.02 2.07
N LYS A 38 9.77 53.20 1.42
CA LYS A 38 10.12 51.85 1.89
C LYS A 38 11.35 51.88 2.77
N ASN A 39 11.25 51.32 3.98
CA ASN A 39 12.36 51.26 4.93
C ASN A 39 13.47 50.33 4.42
N VAL A 40 14.69 50.86 4.29
CA VAL A 40 15.84 50.11 3.74
C VAL A 40 16.72 49.55 4.85
N PHE A 41 17.03 50.37 5.86
CA PHE A 41 17.82 49.95 7.03
C PHE A 41 17.76 50.99 8.16
N LYS A 42 18.20 50.59 9.36
CA LYS A 42 18.35 51.50 10.51
C LYS A 42 19.79 52.01 10.61
N PRO A 43 20.04 53.33 10.56
CA PRO A 43 21.36 53.88 10.75
C PRO A 43 21.78 53.80 12.23
N GLN A 44 23.08 53.70 12.46
CA GLN A 44 23.68 53.60 13.79
C GLN A 44 23.65 54.94 14.53
N ALA A 45 23.61 56.06 13.80
CA ALA A 45 23.44 57.39 14.37
C ALA A 45 22.58 58.30 13.48
N ASN A 46 21.81 59.18 14.12
CA ASN A 46 21.11 60.29 13.46
C ASN A 46 21.42 61.59 14.23
N ARG A 47 22.15 62.52 13.61
CA ARG A 47 22.57 63.79 14.22
C ARG A 47 21.99 64.95 13.42
N GLY A 48 21.02 65.66 14.01
CA GLY A 48 20.41 66.82 13.37
C GLY A 48 19.74 66.51 12.02
N GLY A 49 19.17 65.31 11.85
CA GLY A 49 18.55 64.86 10.61
C GLY A 49 19.50 64.23 9.59
N SER A 50 20.81 64.21 9.87
CA SER A 50 21.80 63.49 9.07
C SER A 50 22.04 62.10 9.65
N THR A 51 21.85 61.07 8.83
CA THR A 51 22.03 59.66 9.22
C THR A 51 23.42 59.16 8.84
N PHE A 52 24.03 58.41 9.75
CA PHE A 52 25.38 57.86 9.64
C PHE A 52 25.39 56.38 9.95
N THR A 53 26.26 55.65 9.26
CA THR A 53 26.40 54.20 9.37
C THR A 53 27.84 53.78 9.11
N ASP A 54 28.17 52.51 9.37
CA ASP A 54 29.45 51.93 8.96
C ASP A 54 29.42 51.43 7.51
N GLN A 55 30.61 51.31 6.92
CA GLN A 55 30.78 50.89 5.52
C GLN A 55 30.26 49.47 5.26
N SER A 56 30.33 48.58 6.25
CA SER A 56 29.85 47.19 6.12
C SER A 56 28.35 47.14 5.93
N THR A 57 27.63 47.91 6.75
CA THR A 57 26.18 48.09 6.67
C THR A 57 25.79 48.70 5.32
N LEU A 58 26.48 49.75 4.85
CA LEU A 58 26.26 50.29 3.50
C LEU A 58 26.44 49.24 2.39
N ASN A 59 27.52 48.47 2.45
CA ASN A 59 27.78 47.42 1.46
C ASN A 59 26.66 46.36 1.45
N SER A 60 26.14 46.00 2.62
CA SER A 60 25.06 45.02 2.75
C SER A 60 23.73 45.48 2.15
N ILE A 61 23.42 46.78 2.21
CA ILE A 61 22.15 47.33 1.68
C ILE A 61 22.23 47.70 0.20
N ARG A 62 23.43 47.76 -0.39
CA ARG A 62 23.63 48.19 -1.79
C ARG A 62 22.80 47.38 -2.79
N GLY A 63 22.65 46.08 -2.57
CA GLY A 63 21.80 45.22 -3.39
C GLY A 63 20.33 45.64 -3.38
N ASN A 64 19.79 45.95 -2.19
CA ASN A 64 18.41 46.41 -2.02
C ASN A 64 18.20 47.79 -2.67
N VAL A 65 19.15 48.72 -2.48
CA VAL A 65 19.10 50.04 -3.11
C VAL A 65 19.12 49.95 -4.64
N ASN A 66 19.97 49.10 -5.21
CA ASN A 66 20.01 48.88 -6.66
C ASN A 66 18.66 48.34 -7.20
N GLN A 67 18.01 47.44 -6.46
CA GLN A 67 16.69 46.93 -6.84
C GLN A 67 15.63 48.04 -6.82
N LEU A 68 15.60 48.87 -5.78
CA LEU A 68 14.68 50.00 -5.68
C LEU A 68 14.93 51.05 -6.77
N ASN A 69 16.19 51.36 -7.08
CA ASN A 69 16.54 52.26 -8.19
C ASN A 69 16.13 51.71 -9.55
N ASN A 70 16.34 50.42 -9.81
CA ASN A 70 15.91 49.79 -11.05
C ASN A 70 14.38 49.80 -11.17
N ALA A 71 13.64 49.50 -10.09
CA ALA A 71 12.18 49.56 -10.09
C ALA A 71 11.67 50.97 -10.39
N TYR A 72 12.27 51.99 -9.79
CA TYR A 72 11.95 53.39 -10.04
C TYR A 72 12.21 53.81 -11.50
N ASN A 73 13.36 53.42 -12.07
CA ASN A 73 13.68 53.73 -13.47
C ASN A 73 12.69 53.08 -14.45
N VAL A 74 12.28 51.83 -14.19
CA VAL A 74 11.23 51.16 -14.97
C VAL A 74 9.90 51.88 -14.82
N GLN A 75 9.50 52.24 -13.58
CA GLN A 75 8.27 52.96 -13.32
C GLN A 75 8.23 54.32 -14.05
N GLN A 76 9.34 55.06 -14.06
CA GLN A 76 9.45 56.31 -14.81
C GLN A 76 9.35 56.11 -16.32
N SER A 77 9.92 55.03 -16.87
CA SER A 77 9.79 54.69 -18.30
C SER A 77 8.35 54.31 -18.70
N VAL A 78 7.58 53.77 -17.75
CA VAL A 78 6.16 53.44 -17.94
C VAL A 78 5.27 54.69 -17.84
N LEU A 79 5.59 55.62 -16.95
CA LEU A 79 4.82 56.87 -16.77
C LEU A 79 5.03 57.86 -17.93
N ASN A 80 6.21 57.85 -18.53
CA ASN A 80 6.54 58.61 -19.72
C ASN A 80 7.00 57.68 -20.84
N PRO A 81 6.08 56.88 -21.43
CA PRO A 81 6.44 56.05 -22.56
C PRO A 81 6.85 57.00 -23.69
N GLN A 82 8.14 57.03 -24.03
CA GLN A 82 8.56 57.72 -25.25
C GLN A 82 7.74 57.10 -26.38
N GLN A 83 6.83 57.89 -26.96
CA GLN A 83 6.00 57.44 -28.07
C GLN A 83 6.95 57.05 -29.19
N THR A 84 7.21 55.75 -29.33
CA THR A 84 7.87 55.18 -30.49
C THR A 84 6.89 55.32 -31.63
N VAL A 85 7.00 56.44 -32.35
CA VAL A 85 6.23 56.69 -33.57
C VAL A 85 6.59 55.59 -34.55
N ASN A 86 5.59 54.84 -34.99
CA ASN A 86 5.80 53.74 -35.93
C ASN A 86 6.29 54.32 -37.27
N PRO A 87 7.50 53.95 -37.75
CA PRO A 87 8.06 54.53 -38.98
C PRO A 87 7.24 54.18 -40.22
N TYR A 88 6.37 53.16 -40.15
CA TYR A 88 5.48 52.76 -41.24
C TYR A 88 4.22 53.61 -41.33
N ASP A 89 3.85 54.36 -40.28
CA ASP A 89 2.65 55.22 -40.30
C ASP A 89 2.77 56.31 -41.36
N GLN A 90 3.96 56.91 -41.48
CA GLN A 90 4.21 57.95 -42.47
C GLN A 90 4.17 57.36 -43.90
N GLN A 91 4.83 56.22 -44.10
CA GLN A 91 4.85 55.54 -45.41
C GLN A 91 3.45 55.09 -45.85
N PHE A 92 2.64 54.60 -44.91
CA PHE A 92 1.25 54.21 -45.16
C PHE A 92 0.39 55.42 -45.53
N ASN A 93 0.52 56.54 -44.80
CA ASN A 93 -0.22 57.77 -45.07
C ASN A 93 0.16 58.40 -46.42
N ASP A 94 1.44 58.37 -46.78
CA ASP A 94 1.92 58.86 -48.08
C ASP A 94 1.35 58.02 -49.23
N LEU A 95 1.37 56.68 -49.10
CA LEU A 95 0.81 55.78 -50.10
C LEU A 95 -0.72 55.92 -50.21
N LEU A 96 -1.42 56.04 -49.07
CA LEU A 96 -2.87 56.26 -49.05
C LEU A 96 -3.25 57.59 -49.69
N THR A 97 -2.43 58.63 -49.49
CA THR A 97 -2.60 59.93 -50.14
C THR A 97 -2.38 59.82 -51.65
N GLN A 98 -1.37 59.06 -52.09
CA GLN A 98 -1.14 58.80 -53.51
C GLN A 98 -2.32 58.08 -54.17
N ILE A 99 -2.84 57.02 -53.54
CA ILE A 99 -4.01 56.30 -54.05
C ILE A 99 -5.24 57.19 -54.05
N ARG A 100 -5.50 57.95 -52.97
CA ARG A 100 -6.63 58.88 -52.90
C ARG A 100 -6.55 59.90 -54.02
N ASN A 101 -5.38 60.49 -54.28
CA ASN A 101 -5.20 61.46 -55.35
C ASN A 101 -5.48 60.84 -56.73
N GLN A 102 -5.06 59.59 -56.99
CA GLN A 102 -5.35 58.88 -58.24
C GLN A 102 -6.82 58.50 -58.40
N VAL A 103 -7.50 58.13 -57.31
CA VAL A 103 -8.92 57.73 -57.33
C VAL A 103 -9.86 58.93 -57.41
N THR A 104 -9.56 60.00 -56.66
CA THR A 104 -10.38 61.22 -56.64
C THR A 104 -10.20 62.05 -57.90
N ASN A 105 -8.99 62.08 -58.44
CA ASN A 105 -8.68 62.78 -59.69
C ASN A 105 -8.13 61.76 -60.71
N PRO A 106 -8.96 60.84 -61.24
CA PRO A 106 -8.52 59.97 -62.31
C PRO A 106 -8.08 60.86 -63.46
N THR A 107 -6.79 60.80 -63.80
CA THR A 107 -6.26 61.54 -64.94
C THR A 107 -7.03 61.08 -66.17
N ALA A 108 -7.95 61.92 -66.66
CA ALA A 108 -8.65 61.66 -67.90
C ALA A 108 -7.58 61.35 -68.94
N ILE A 109 -7.72 60.23 -69.63
CA ILE A 109 -6.76 59.84 -70.68
C ILE A 109 -6.83 60.94 -71.74
N ASP A 110 -5.78 61.76 -71.77
CA ASP A 110 -5.68 62.82 -72.75
C ASP A 110 -5.54 62.16 -74.12
N ARG A 111 -6.48 62.44 -75.01
CA ARG A 111 -6.44 61.90 -76.37
C ARG A 111 -5.15 62.30 -77.08
N ASN A 112 -4.58 63.44 -76.74
CA ASN A 112 -3.29 63.89 -77.28
C ASN A 112 -2.12 63.00 -76.85
N SER A 113 -2.14 62.43 -75.64
CA SER A 113 -1.10 61.49 -75.20
C SER A 113 -1.16 60.18 -75.98
N ILE A 114 -2.35 59.75 -76.41
CA ILE A 114 -2.53 58.59 -77.28
C ILE A 114 -1.94 58.85 -78.67
N TYR A 115 -2.20 60.03 -79.27
CA TYR A 115 -1.64 60.37 -80.57
C TYR A 115 -0.10 60.49 -80.56
N GLN A 116 0.47 60.86 -79.42
CA GLN A 116 1.93 60.92 -79.22
C GLN A 116 2.53 59.58 -78.78
N SER A 117 1.71 58.55 -78.52
CA SER A 117 2.19 57.26 -78.06
C SER A 117 2.97 56.51 -79.16
N PRO A 118 4.04 55.78 -78.81
CA PRO A 118 4.73 54.91 -79.76
C PRO A 118 3.82 53.86 -80.41
N ASP A 119 2.82 53.38 -79.66
CA ASP A 119 1.85 52.39 -80.13
C ASP A 119 0.96 52.97 -81.25
N TYR A 120 0.50 54.21 -81.10
CA TYR A 120 -0.24 54.90 -82.17
C TYR A 120 0.61 55.14 -83.41
N ALA A 121 1.87 55.58 -83.23
CA ALA A 121 2.79 55.79 -84.34
C ALA A 121 3.07 54.49 -85.12
N ALA A 122 3.22 53.36 -84.42
CA ALA A 122 3.40 52.05 -85.05
C ALA A 122 2.15 51.62 -85.86
N GLN A 123 0.96 51.78 -85.29
CA GLN A 123 -0.31 51.46 -85.96
C GLN A 123 -0.55 52.37 -87.17
N GLN A 124 -0.24 53.67 -87.05
CA GLN A 124 -0.31 54.62 -88.14
C GLN A 124 0.59 54.19 -89.31
N ALA A 125 1.84 53.80 -89.04
CA ALA A 125 2.76 53.32 -90.06
C ALA A 125 2.24 52.04 -90.76
N GLN A 126 1.62 51.13 -90.01
CA GLN A 126 1.05 49.90 -90.56
C GLN A 126 -0.15 50.19 -91.49
N VAL A 127 -1.06 51.06 -91.04
CA VAL A 127 -2.25 51.45 -91.81
C VAL A 127 -1.86 52.23 -93.07
N GLN A 128 -0.86 53.12 -93.00
CA GLN A 128 -0.31 53.80 -94.18
C GLN A 128 0.32 52.82 -95.18
N LYS A 129 1.02 51.79 -94.71
CA LYS A 129 1.57 50.74 -95.58
C LYS A 129 0.46 49.99 -96.33
N GLN A 130 -0.64 49.67 -95.67
CA GLN A 130 -1.81 49.01 -96.27
C GLN A 130 -2.50 49.91 -97.30
N ALA A 131 -2.73 51.19 -96.97
CA ALA A 131 -3.28 52.16 -97.92
C ALA A 131 -2.39 52.28 -99.17
N GLY A 132 -1.06 52.35 -98.98
CA GLY A 132 -0.11 52.37 -100.10
C GLY A 132 -0.13 51.09 -100.95
N GLN A 133 -0.38 49.92 -100.35
CA GLN A 133 -0.58 48.67 -101.10
C GLN A 133 -1.90 48.69 -101.90
N ALA A 134 -3.00 49.16 -101.31
CA ALA A 134 -4.29 49.28 -101.98
C ALA A 134 -4.25 50.27 -103.17
N ILE A 135 -3.49 51.37 -103.02
CA ILE A 135 -3.27 52.31 -104.12
C ILE A 135 -2.48 51.65 -105.24
N ARG A 136 -1.39 50.94 -104.93
CA ARG A 136 -0.59 50.22 -105.93
C ARG A 136 -1.41 49.15 -106.66
N SER A 137 -2.18 48.33 -105.96
CA SER A 137 -3.04 47.34 -106.59
C SER A 137 -4.13 47.98 -107.46
N GLY A 138 -4.70 49.10 -107.02
CA GLY A 138 -5.61 49.92 -107.82
C GLY A 138 -4.95 50.48 -109.08
N GLN A 139 -3.70 50.95 -108.99
CA GLN A 139 -2.91 51.42 -110.13
C GLN A 139 -2.63 50.30 -111.13
N GLU A 140 -2.24 49.11 -110.66
CA GLU A 140 -2.00 47.94 -111.49
C GLU A 140 -3.27 47.51 -112.22
N ALA A 141 -4.42 47.52 -111.53
CA ALA A 141 -5.72 47.18 -112.12
C ALA A 141 -6.21 48.20 -113.16
N LEU A 142 -5.90 49.49 -112.98
CA LEU A 142 -6.31 50.56 -113.89
C LEU A 142 -5.32 50.80 -115.03
N GLY A 143 -4.03 50.50 -114.84
CA GLY A 143 -2.94 50.73 -115.79
C GLY A 143 -3.10 50.00 -117.13
N THR A 144 -3.89 48.93 -117.17
CA THR A 144 -4.26 48.21 -118.40
C THR A 144 -5.28 48.93 -119.29
N SER A 145 -5.87 50.06 -118.86
CA SER A 145 -7.04 50.67 -119.51
C SER A 145 -6.87 52.09 -120.13
N GLY A 146 -5.66 52.64 -120.18
CA GLY A 146 -5.35 53.88 -120.93
C GLY A 146 -5.77 55.22 -120.29
N MET A 147 -5.18 56.33 -120.77
CA MET A 147 -5.10 57.67 -120.14
C MET A 147 -6.39 58.36 -119.64
N ALA A 148 -7.59 57.85 -119.91
CA ALA A 148 -8.85 58.51 -119.57
C ALA A 148 -9.27 58.42 -118.08
N ARG A 149 -8.52 57.72 -117.20
CA ARG A 149 -8.93 57.40 -115.81
C ARG A 149 -8.07 58.03 -114.70
N SER A 150 -7.30 59.08 -114.98
CA SER A 150 -6.49 59.77 -113.95
C SER A 150 -7.33 60.28 -112.77
N SER A 151 -8.60 60.67 -113.02
CA SER A 151 -9.56 61.07 -112.00
C SER A 151 -9.95 59.94 -111.06
N ASP A 152 -10.08 58.71 -111.58
CA ASP A 152 -10.49 57.54 -110.79
C ASP A 152 -9.37 57.11 -109.84
N LEU A 153 -8.11 57.23 -110.28
CA LEU A 153 -6.96 56.93 -109.44
C LEU A 153 -6.81 57.93 -108.30
N ALA A 154 -6.99 59.24 -108.56
CA ALA A 154 -6.99 60.26 -107.53
C ALA A 154 -8.09 60.00 -106.48
N ARG A 155 -9.29 59.63 -106.94
CA ARG A 155 -10.41 59.27 -106.05
C ARG A 155 -10.12 58.01 -105.23
N LEU A 156 -9.53 56.98 -105.84
CA LEU A 156 -9.15 55.76 -105.13
C LEU A 156 -8.08 56.02 -104.07
N ALA A 157 -7.07 56.84 -104.38
CA ALA A 157 -6.03 57.21 -103.42
C ALA A 157 -6.59 58.03 -102.24
N GLN A 158 -7.48 58.98 -102.53
CA GLN A 158 -8.15 59.76 -101.49
C GLN A 158 -9.05 58.88 -100.62
N ASN A 159 -9.83 57.97 -101.22
CA ASN A 159 -10.66 57.02 -100.47
C ASN A 159 -9.81 56.10 -99.59
N ALA A 160 -8.72 55.53 -100.14
CA ALA A 160 -7.82 54.67 -99.35
C ALA A 160 -7.18 55.41 -98.17
N GLN A 161 -6.83 56.69 -98.32
CA GLN A 161 -6.32 57.51 -97.21
C GLN A 161 -7.41 57.88 -96.20
N ASN A 162 -8.61 58.22 -96.66
CA ASN A 162 -9.75 58.52 -95.79
C ASN A 162 -10.18 57.28 -94.99
N ASP A 163 -10.24 56.11 -95.62
CA ASP A 163 -10.56 54.83 -94.97
C ASP A 163 -9.50 54.46 -93.92
N ALA A 164 -8.22 54.65 -94.26
CA ALA A 164 -7.10 54.48 -93.34
C ALA A 164 -7.20 55.40 -92.11
N ASN A 165 -7.48 56.69 -92.30
CA ASN A 165 -7.66 57.64 -91.20
C ASN A 165 -8.91 57.29 -90.36
N THR A 166 -10.01 56.92 -91.02
CA THR A 166 -11.24 56.49 -90.36
C THR A 166 -10.98 55.24 -89.50
N TYR A 167 -10.21 54.27 -90.00
CA TYR A 167 -9.83 53.09 -89.24
C TYR A 167 -8.98 53.44 -88.01
N LEU A 168 -7.99 54.34 -88.15
CA LEU A 168 -7.19 54.80 -87.01
C LEU A 168 -8.07 55.45 -85.93
N GLU A 169 -9.02 56.28 -86.31
CA GLU A 169 -9.90 56.98 -85.36
C GLU A 169 -10.96 56.08 -84.73
N THR A 170 -11.54 55.16 -85.50
CA THR A 170 -12.70 54.35 -85.04
C THR A 170 -12.32 53.02 -84.42
N GLN A 171 -11.17 52.44 -84.79
CA GLN A 171 -10.75 51.12 -84.30
C GLN A 171 -9.51 51.24 -83.41
N VAL A 172 -8.47 51.95 -83.86
CA VAL A 172 -7.18 51.95 -83.16
C VAL A 172 -7.20 52.83 -81.91
N VAL A 173 -7.68 54.08 -82.02
CA VAL A 173 -7.71 55.01 -80.88
C VAL A 173 -8.52 54.46 -79.69
N PRO A 174 -9.74 53.90 -79.88
CA PRO A 174 -10.48 53.29 -78.77
C PRO A 174 -9.76 52.10 -78.13
N GLN A 175 -9.08 51.26 -78.93
CA GLN A 175 -8.29 50.14 -78.40
C GLN A 175 -7.12 50.63 -77.54
N LEU A 176 -6.40 51.67 -77.98
CA LEU A 176 -5.30 52.25 -77.21
C LEU A 176 -5.79 52.91 -75.92
N ILE A 177 -6.96 53.59 -75.96
CA ILE A 177 -7.59 54.14 -74.75
C ILE A 177 -7.94 53.01 -73.78
N ALA A 178 -8.57 51.93 -74.24
CA ALA A 178 -8.90 50.78 -73.39
C ALA A 178 -7.66 50.11 -72.80
N ALA A 179 -6.58 49.97 -73.58
CA ALA A 179 -5.31 49.44 -73.11
C ALA A 179 -4.67 50.33 -72.03
N GLU A 180 -4.72 51.65 -72.20
CA GLU A 180 -4.20 52.60 -71.22
C GLU A 180 -5.04 52.60 -69.93
N GLN A 181 -6.37 52.51 -70.04
CA GLN A 181 -7.25 52.31 -68.88
C GLN A 181 -6.90 51.04 -68.10
N ALA A 182 -6.64 49.93 -68.82
CA ALA A 182 -6.24 48.67 -68.19
C ALA A 182 -4.88 48.78 -67.47
N LYS A 183 -3.91 49.48 -68.04
CA LYS A 183 -2.62 49.77 -67.38
C LYS A 183 -2.80 50.59 -66.11
N GLN A 184 -3.63 51.64 -66.15
CA GLN A 184 -3.93 52.45 -64.95
C GLN A 184 -4.60 51.61 -63.86
N GLN A 185 -5.56 50.75 -64.21
CA GLN A 185 -6.19 49.82 -63.26
C GLN A 185 -5.19 48.83 -62.66
N GLN A 186 -4.26 48.31 -63.47
CA GLN A 186 -3.20 47.42 -62.98
C GLN A 186 -2.24 48.13 -62.03
N GLN A 187 -1.85 49.37 -62.33
CA GLN A 187 -1.01 50.18 -61.44
C GLN A 187 -1.71 50.43 -60.10
N LEU A 188 -3.00 50.77 -60.12
CA LEU A 188 -3.81 50.91 -58.92
C LEU A 188 -3.86 49.59 -58.12
N GLY A 189 -4.05 48.46 -58.81
CA GLY A 189 -4.03 47.13 -58.19
C GLY A 189 -2.70 46.81 -57.51
N ASN A 190 -1.57 47.17 -58.14
CA ASN A 190 -0.25 47.01 -57.54
C ASN A 190 -0.05 47.90 -56.31
N LEU A 191 -0.51 49.16 -56.34
CA LEU A 191 -0.47 50.06 -55.18
C LEU A 191 -1.35 49.57 -54.02
N MET A 192 -2.53 49.04 -54.32
CA MET A 192 -3.43 48.45 -53.32
C MET A 192 -2.83 47.19 -52.69
N SER A 193 -2.13 46.36 -53.46
CA SER A 193 -1.39 45.21 -52.93
C SER A 193 -0.28 45.64 -51.96
N LEU A 194 0.43 46.72 -52.28
CA LEU A 194 1.47 47.29 -51.41
C LEU A 194 0.91 47.83 -50.09
N ILE A 195 -0.28 48.45 -50.10
CA ILE A 195 -0.99 48.84 -48.87
C ILE A 195 -1.23 47.64 -47.97
N GLY A 196 -1.63 46.50 -48.54
CA GLY A 196 -1.83 45.27 -47.78
C GLY A 196 -0.57 44.82 -47.04
N VAL A 197 0.59 44.89 -47.70
CA VAL A 197 1.89 44.52 -47.10
C VAL A 197 2.32 45.53 -46.03
N LEU A 198 2.19 46.83 -46.28
CA LEU A 198 2.55 47.87 -45.31
C LEU A 198 1.64 47.84 -44.08
N GLY A 199 0.33 47.61 -44.25
CA GLY A 199 -0.60 47.45 -43.13
C GLY A 199 -0.25 46.25 -42.24
N GLN A 200 0.21 45.13 -42.82
CA GLN A 200 0.70 44.00 -42.04
C GLN A 200 1.99 44.33 -41.27
N GLN A 201 2.92 45.08 -41.87
CA GLN A 201 4.15 45.50 -41.20
C GLN A 201 3.88 46.50 -40.07
N GLN A 202 2.93 47.42 -40.26
CA GLN A 202 2.47 48.34 -39.22
C GLN A 202 1.94 47.56 -38.01
N GLY A 203 1.03 46.60 -38.23
CA GLY A 203 0.48 45.77 -37.16
C GLY A 203 1.53 44.95 -36.41
N LEU A 204 2.56 44.44 -37.10
CA LEU A 204 3.68 43.74 -36.46
C LEU A 204 4.52 44.68 -35.59
N TYR A 205 4.78 45.91 -36.05
CA TYR A 205 5.56 46.88 -35.29
C TYR A 205 4.79 47.34 -34.04
N ASP A 206 3.49 47.62 -34.18
CA ASP A 206 2.63 47.98 -33.05
C ASP A 206 2.53 46.84 -32.03
N THR A 207 2.40 45.59 -32.50
CA THR A 207 2.41 44.41 -31.64
C THR A 207 3.73 44.26 -30.89
N ARG A 208 4.88 44.54 -31.54
CA ARG A 208 6.19 44.53 -30.87
C ARG A 208 6.28 45.63 -29.82
N GLY A 209 5.81 46.85 -30.12
CA GLY A 209 5.74 47.94 -29.17
C GLY A 209 4.88 47.59 -27.95
N GLN A 210 3.69 47.02 -28.17
CA GLN A 210 2.81 46.56 -27.09
C GLN A 210 3.43 45.43 -26.27
N ASN A 211 4.12 44.47 -26.91
CA ASN A 211 4.80 43.39 -26.20
C ASN A 211 6.00 43.89 -25.39
N GLN A 212 6.76 44.85 -25.91
CA GLN A 212 7.82 45.50 -25.14
C GLN A 212 7.26 46.22 -23.92
N PHE A 213 6.15 46.95 -24.08
CA PHE A 213 5.45 47.59 -22.98
C PHE A 213 4.95 46.56 -21.95
N ARG A 214 4.29 45.48 -22.39
CA ARG A 214 3.85 44.39 -21.49
C ARG A 214 5.02 43.74 -20.74
N ASN A 215 6.12 43.44 -21.44
CA ASN A 215 7.31 42.89 -20.81
C ASN A 215 7.89 43.84 -19.74
N GLN A 216 7.81 45.15 -19.94
CA GLN A 216 8.21 46.12 -18.90
C GLN A 216 7.29 46.06 -17.67
N PHE A 217 5.98 45.88 -17.87
CA PHE A 217 5.03 45.67 -16.76
C PHE A 217 5.28 44.35 -16.03
N ASP A 218 5.54 43.27 -16.75
CA ASP A 218 5.82 41.96 -16.15
C ASP A 218 7.11 41.99 -15.33
N VAL A 219 8.15 42.71 -15.81
CA VAL A 219 9.37 42.96 -15.04
C VAL A 219 9.08 43.80 -13.79
N LEU A 220 8.23 44.82 -13.89
CA LEU A 220 7.84 45.65 -12.75
C LEU A 220 7.08 44.84 -11.68
N ASP A 221 6.15 43.98 -12.10
CA ASP A 221 5.42 43.08 -11.21
C ASP A 221 6.34 42.05 -10.58
N PHE A 222 7.25 41.45 -11.36
CA PHE A 222 8.26 40.52 -10.84
C PHE A 222 9.15 41.19 -9.78
N MET A 223 9.66 42.39 -10.04
CA MET A 223 10.52 43.11 -9.10
C MET A 223 9.76 43.51 -7.82
N THR A 224 8.51 43.94 -7.96
CA THR A 224 7.66 44.30 -6.82
C THR A 224 7.34 43.08 -5.96
N ASN A 225 7.01 41.95 -6.59
CA ASN A 225 6.71 40.69 -5.90
C ASN A 225 7.96 40.05 -5.28
N GLN A 226 9.15 40.22 -5.87
CA GLN A 226 10.40 39.74 -5.28
C GLN A 226 10.71 40.47 -3.96
N GLY A 227 10.45 41.78 -3.90
CA GLY A 227 10.56 42.56 -2.65
C GLY A 227 9.67 42.00 -1.54
N ASN A 228 8.38 41.77 -1.84
CA ASN A 228 7.43 41.21 -0.87
C ASN A 228 7.81 39.79 -0.42
N ARG A 229 8.34 38.96 -1.33
CA ARG A 229 8.80 37.59 -0.99
C ARG A 229 10.02 37.60 -0.07
N ALA A 230 10.92 38.57 -0.21
CA ALA A 230 12.08 38.66 0.67
C ALA A 230 11.66 38.97 2.11
N GLU A 231 10.68 39.87 2.30
CA GLU A 231 10.08 40.17 3.60
C GLU A 231 9.36 38.95 4.20
N ASP A 232 8.58 38.23 3.40
CA ASP A 232 7.89 37.00 3.83
C ASP A 232 8.84 35.88 4.27
N VAL A 233 9.99 35.74 3.60
CA VAL A 233 11.00 34.73 3.94
C VAL A 233 11.70 35.11 5.25
N ALA A 234 12.00 36.39 5.44
CA ALA A 234 12.59 36.88 6.69
C ALA A 234 11.65 36.63 7.89
N TYR A 235 10.36 36.95 7.74
CA TYR A 235 9.35 36.68 8.76
C TYR A 235 9.23 35.18 9.07
N ARG A 236 9.13 34.32 8.04
CA ARG A 236 9.04 32.87 8.23
C ARG A 236 10.26 32.26 8.92
N ASN A 237 11.47 32.74 8.61
CA ASN A 237 12.68 32.26 9.25
C ASN A 237 12.71 32.61 10.75
N GLN A 238 12.21 33.80 11.11
CA GLN A 238 12.06 34.20 12.50
C GLN A 238 11.07 33.30 13.25
N THR A 239 9.87 33.08 12.70
CA THR A 239 8.87 32.20 13.32
C THR A 239 9.37 30.76 13.46
N ARG A 240 10.10 30.25 12.46
CA ARG A 240 10.68 28.89 12.52
C ARG A 240 11.72 28.75 13.61
N ALA A 241 12.55 29.78 13.85
CA ALA A 241 13.53 29.76 14.93
C ALA A 241 12.84 29.72 16.31
N GLU A 242 11.75 30.46 16.48
CA GLU A 242 10.93 30.46 17.70
C GLU A 242 10.27 29.09 17.93
N ASP A 243 9.73 28.47 16.88
CA ASP A 243 9.12 27.12 16.94
C ASP A 243 10.12 26.03 17.33
N VAL A 244 11.35 26.08 16.78
CA VAL A 244 12.41 25.12 17.14
C VAL A 244 12.80 25.29 18.60
N ALA A 245 13.02 26.53 19.06
CA ALA A 245 13.35 26.80 20.45
C ALA A 245 12.24 26.35 21.45
N TYR A 246 10.98 26.40 21.03
CA TYR A 246 9.87 25.89 21.84
C TYR A 246 9.87 24.34 21.91
N ARG A 247 10.16 23.66 20.81
CA ARG A 247 10.23 22.18 20.78
C ARG A 247 11.38 21.64 21.62
N ASP A 248 12.56 22.25 21.52
CA ASP A 248 13.75 21.82 22.28
C ASP A 248 13.49 21.87 23.79
N LYS A 249 12.82 22.93 24.28
CA LYS A 249 12.42 23.04 25.70
C LYS A 249 11.41 22.00 26.13
N ARG A 250 10.50 21.61 25.24
CA ARG A 250 9.49 20.58 25.53
C ARG A 250 10.14 19.20 25.63
N ASP A 251 11.09 18.91 24.75
CA ASP A 251 11.82 17.64 24.74
C ASP A 251 12.69 17.53 26.00
N GLU A 252 13.38 18.59 26.40
CA GLU A 252 14.15 18.65 27.67
C GLU A 252 13.28 18.35 28.90
N ILE A 253 12.05 18.89 28.97
CA ILE A 253 11.10 18.59 30.05
C ILE A 253 10.63 17.13 29.98
N GLY A 254 10.48 16.58 28.77
CA GLY A 254 10.12 15.18 28.56
C GLY A 254 11.18 14.23 29.11
N ASP A 255 12.44 14.47 28.76
CA ASP A 255 13.59 13.67 29.20
C ASP A 255 13.73 13.69 30.73
N GLN A 256 13.61 14.87 31.36
CA GLN A 256 13.63 14.99 32.82
C GLN A 256 12.53 14.18 33.51
N ARG A 257 11.32 14.12 32.93
CA ARG A 257 10.22 13.31 33.48
C ARG A 257 10.48 11.82 33.33
N TYR A 258 11.03 11.40 32.19
CA TYR A 258 11.36 10.01 31.93
C TYR A 258 12.43 9.48 32.91
N ASP A 259 13.46 10.28 33.19
CA ASP A 259 14.50 9.93 34.15
C ASP A 259 13.96 9.79 35.57
N GLN A 260 13.08 10.73 36.00
CA GLN A 260 12.42 10.66 37.29
C GLN A 260 11.52 9.42 37.43
N GLU A 261 10.76 9.07 36.40
CA GLU A 261 9.89 7.90 36.40
C GLU A 261 10.70 6.59 36.47
N THR A 262 11.81 6.54 35.74
CA THR A 262 12.71 5.38 35.72
C THR A 262 13.41 5.20 37.07
N ALA A 263 13.89 6.29 37.68
CA ALA A 263 14.45 6.27 39.02
C ALA A 263 13.44 5.76 40.06
N TYR A 264 12.21 6.30 40.04
CA TYR A 264 11.14 5.88 40.94
C TYR A 264 10.78 4.39 40.79
N LYS A 265 10.69 3.88 39.56
CA LYS A 265 10.42 2.44 39.31
C LYS A 265 11.52 1.56 39.89
N LYS A 266 12.79 1.95 39.69
CA LYS A 266 13.94 1.21 40.22
C LYS A 266 13.94 1.12 41.74
N GLU A 267 13.61 2.22 42.43
CA GLU A 267 13.50 2.23 43.90
C GLU A 267 12.36 1.32 44.39
N ARG A 268 11.20 1.39 43.73
CA ARG A 268 10.06 0.55 44.08
C ARG A 268 10.36 -0.94 43.90
N ASP A 269 11.00 -1.31 42.80
CA ASP A 269 11.33 -2.70 42.51
C ASP A 269 12.39 -3.23 43.51
N ALA A 270 13.36 -2.40 43.92
CA ALA A 270 14.32 -2.76 44.96
C ALA A 270 13.65 -3.04 46.33
N VAL A 271 12.62 -2.26 46.70
CA VAL A 271 11.84 -2.50 47.93
C VAL A 271 11.05 -3.82 47.83
N ALA A 272 10.45 -4.11 46.66
CA ALA A 272 9.72 -5.36 46.45
C ALA A 272 10.64 -6.58 46.53
N ASP A 273 11.84 -6.50 45.94
CA ASP A 273 12.85 -7.56 46.03
C ASP A 273 13.31 -7.80 47.47
N GLN A 274 13.50 -6.74 48.26
CA GLN A 274 13.85 -6.84 49.67
C GLN A 274 12.74 -7.54 50.47
N GLN A 275 11.48 -7.16 50.28
CA GLN A 275 10.34 -7.79 50.96
C GLN A 275 10.23 -9.27 50.60
N LEU A 276 10.44 -9.63 49.34
CA LEU A 276 10.42 -11.03 48.90
C LEU A 276 11.56 -11.84 49.52
N ALA A 277 12.74 -11.25 49.66
CA ALA A 277 13.89 -11.89 50.32
C ALA A 277 13.61 -12.14 51.81
N GLU A 278 13.06 -11.15 52.52
CA GLU A 278 12.66 -11.25 53.92
C GLU A 278 11.57 -12.32 54.12
N GLU A 279 10.55 -12.35 53.25
CA GLU A 279 9.49 -13.37 53.29
C GLU A 279 10.04 -14.79 53.09
N LYS A 280 10.95 -14.96 52.12
CA LYS A 280 11.60 -16.27 51.89
C LYS A 280 12.41 -16.72 53.10
N ALA A 281 13.14 -15.81 53.74
CA ALA A 281 13.90 -16.11 54.95
C ALA A 281 12.97 -16.53 56.11
N TYR A 282 11.86 -15.81 56.30
CA TYR A 282 10.85 -16.14 57.30
C TYR A 282 10.21 -17.52 57.06
N ARG A 283 9.83 -17.82 55.82
CA ARG A 283 9.27 -19.12 55.44
C ARG A 283 10.27 -20.25 55.70
N ALA A 284 11.52 -20.09 55.29
CA ALA A 284 12.56 -21.09 55.52
C ALA A 284 12.79 -21.37 57.02
N GLN A 285 12.75 -20.33 57.86
CA GLN A 285 12.88 -20.50 59.31
C GLN A 285 11.69 -21.28 59.90
N ARG A 286 10.46 -20.94 59.48
CA ARG A 286 9.25 -21.63 59.95
C ARG A 286 9.25 -23.10 59.53
N ASP A 287 9.58 -23.38 58.27
CA ASP A 287 9.60 -24.75 57.75
C ASP A 287 10.66 -25.59 58.48
N SER A 288 11.82 -25.00 58.81
CA SER A 288 12.84 -25.67 59.65
C SER A 288 12.35 -25.99 61.08
N GLU A 289 11.52 -25.13 61.67
CA GLU A 289 10.93 -25.41 62.99
C GLU A 289 9.86 -26.50 62.93
N GLU A 290 9.05 -26.52 61.87
CA GLU A 290 8.05 -27.55 61.63
C GLU A 290 8.71 -28.92 61.41
N ASP A 291 9.76 -28.99 60.60
CA ASP A 291 10.55 -30.20 60.39
C ASP A 291 11.13 -30.72 61.71
N ARG A 292 11.67 -29.84 62.55
CA ARG A 292 12.19 -30.22 63.87
C ARG A 292 11.09 -30.78 64.79
N ARG A 293 9.90 -30.18 64.78
CA ARG A 293 8.75 -30.66 65.57
C ARG A 293 8.28 -32.02 65.05
N TRP A 294 8.20 -32.18 63.73
CA TRP A 294 7.84 -33.44 63.08
C TRP A 294 8.81 -34.56 63.47
N TRP A 295 10.13 -34.32 63.39
CA TRP A 295 11.14 -35.30 63.79
C TRP A 295 11.00 -35.68 65.27
N THR A 296 10.84 -34.70 66.16
CA THR A 296 10.70 -34.96 67.60
C THR A 296 9.46 -35.82 67.92
N ASN A 297 8.36 -35.61 67.21
CA ASN A 297 7.15 -36.44 67.36
C ASN A 297 7.35 -37.83 66.79
N TYR A 298 7.97 -37.95 65.61
CA TYR A 298 8.29 -39.23 64.98
C TYR A 298 9.17 -40.10 65.89
N GLU A 299 10.23 -39.54 66.49
CA GLU A 299 11.10 -40.27 67.42
C GLU A 299 10.34 -40.76 68.67
N ARG A 300 9.47 -39.90 69.21
CA ARG A 300 8.65 -40.22 70.39
C ARG A 300 7.65 -41.34 70.08
N GLU A 301 6.97 -41.27 68.94
CA GLU A 301 6.05 -42.32 68.49
C GLU A 301 6.79 -43.63 68.22
N GLY A 302 7.99 -43.57 67.62
CA GLY A 302 8.86 -44.72 67.43
C GLY A 302 9.25 -45.40 68.74
N GLN A 303 9.61 -44.62 69.77
CA GLN A 303 9.91 -45.16 71.11
C GLN A 303 8.68 -45.79 71.77
N GLN A 304 7.50 -45.17 71.64
CA GLN A 304 6.24 -45.74 72.16
C GLN A 304 5.89 -47.06 71.47
N PHE A 305 6.05 -47.12 70.14
CA PHE A 305 5.82 -48.33 69.36
C PHE A 305 6.79 -49.45 69.75
N ALA A 306 8.09 -49.15 69.89
CA ALA A 306 9.10 -50.10 70.35
C ALA A 306 8.79 -50.64 71.76
N ALA A 307 8.33 -49.78 72.68
CA ALA A 307 7.91 -50.18 74.02
C ALA A 307 6.69 -51.13 73.97
N GLN A 308 5.69 -50.83 73.12
CA GLN A 308 4.52 -51.70 72.94
C GLN A 308 4.90 -53.07 72.37
N GLN A 309 5.75 -53.10 71.33
CA GLN A 309 6.30 -54.33 70.75
C GLN A 309 7.07 -55.16 71.80
N GLY A 310 7.90 -54.51 72.61
CA GLY A 310 8.61 -55.17 73.71
C GLY A 310 7.67 -55.80 74.74
N LEU A 311 6.56 -55.12 75.06
CA LEU A 311 5.54 -55.62 75.97
C LEU A 311 4.79 -56.84 75.39
N GLN A 312 4.45 -56.81 74.10
CA GLN A 312 3.84 -57.95 73.41
C GLN A 312 4.79 -59.17 73.38
N TRP A 313 6.07 -58.95 73.10
CA TRP A 313 7.09 -59.99 73.14
C TRP A 313 7.25 -60.61 74.53
N ALA A 314 7.22 -59.80 75.58
CA ALA A 314 7.25 -60.29 76.96
C ALA A 314 6.04 -61.17 77.28
N GLN A 315 4.83 -60.77 76.86
CA GLN A 315 3.61 -61.57 77.03
C GLN A 315 3.64 -62.90 76.24
N LEU A 316 4.23 -62.91 75.04
CA LEU A 316 4.44 -64.12 74.25
C LEU A 316 5.39 -65.09 74.93
N ASN A 317 6.54 -64.59 75.42
CA ASN A 317 7.50 -65.40 76.16
C ASN A 317 6.89 -65.99 77.44
N GLN A 318 6.02 -65.24 78.13
CA GLN A 318 5.32 -65.74 79.30
C GLN A 318 4.33 -66.86 78.94
N ARG A 319 3.51 -66.66 77.90
CA ARG A 319 2.60 -67.71 77.38
C ARG A 319 3.35 -68.96 76.94
N GLN A 320 4.53 -68.82 76.35
CA GLN A 320 5.35 -69.96 75.95
C GLN A 320 5.85 -70.76 77.16
N LYS A 321 6.25 -70.08 78.25
CA LYS A 321 6.62 -70.75 79.51
C LYS A 321 5.42 -71.48 80.13
N GLU A 322 4.25 -70.85 80.14
CA GLU A 322 3.01 -71.47 80.62
C GLU A 322 2.64 -72.70 79.77
N PHE A 323 2.78 -72.62 78.45
CA PHE A 323 2.54 -73.74 77.54
C PHE A 323 3.49 -74.92 77.77
N VAL A 324 4.79 -74.65 77.97
CA VAL A 324 5.77 -75.71 78.28
C VAL A 324 5.46 -76.37 79.63
N ALA A 325 5.02 -75.59 80.63
CA ALA A 325 4.59 -76.13 81.91
C ALA A 325 3.33 -77.01 81.77
N ASP A 326 2.35 -76.59 80.96
CA ASP A 326 1.13 -77.36 80.67
C ASP A 326 1.42 -78.66 79.89
N GLN A 327 2.34 -78.61 78.93
CA GLN A 327 2.85 -79.79 78.21
C GLN A 327 3.47 -80.80 79.17
N ALA A 328 4.37 -80.36 80.06
CA ALA A 328 4.99 -81.24 81.05
C ALA A 328 3.97 -81.87 82.02
N TYR A 329 2.90 -81.14 82.35
CA TYR A 329 1.78 -81.67 83.14
C TYR A 329 1.01 -82.76 82.37
N LYS A 330 0.70 -82.51 81.09
CA LYS A 330 0.05 -83.48 80.20
C LYS A 330 0.88 -84.74 79.97
N GLU A 331 2.19 -84.61 79.76
CA GLU A 331 3.09 -85.77 79.58
C GLU A 331 3.10 -86.67 80.83
N LYS A 332 3.10 -86.09 82.03
CA LYS A 332 2.96 -86.86 83.27
C LYS A 332 1.60 -87.57 83.37
N ALA A 333 0.52 -86.92 82.96
CA ALA A 333 -0.81 -87.55 82.94
C ALA A 333 -0.87 -88.69 81.90
N LEU A 334 -0.25 -88.52 80.74
CA LEU A 334 -0.20 -89.52 79.66
C LEU A 334 0.67 -90.72 80.04
N ALA A 335 1.79 -90.51 80.75
CA ALA A 335 2.60 -91.59 81.29
C ALA A 335 1.84 -92.46 82.30
N ALA A 336 0.93 -91.87 83.09
CA ALA A 336 0.04 -92.62 83.96
C ALA A 336 -1.06 -93.38 83.19
N GLN A 337 -1.42 -92.94 81.98
CA GLN A 337 -2.45 -93.56 81.14
C GLN A 337 -1.90 -94.71 80.27
N ASN A 338 -0.63 -94.64 79.88
CA ASN A 338 0.08 -95.63 79.06
C ASN A 338 0.76 -96.76 79.85
N ASP A 339 0.38 -96.94 81.11
CA ASP A 339 0.72 -98.14 81.85
C ASP A 339 0.17 -99.36 81.10
N PRO A 340 1.01 -100.32 80.63
CA PRO A 340 0.56 -101.49 79.87
C PRO A 340 -0.39 -102.40 80.66
N ASP A 341 -0.45 -102.26 81.99
CA ASP A 341 -1.43 -102.96 82.83
C ASP A 341 -2.78 -102.23 82.93
N ASN A 342 -2.96 -101.09 82.25
CA ASN A 342 -4.21 -100.36 82.18
C ASN A 342 -5.24 -101.08 81.26
N ILE A 343 -6.40 -101.42 81.84
CA ILE A 343 -7.53 -102.14 81.22
C ILE A 343 -7.95 -101.57 79.85
N ASP A 344 -7.88 -100.25 79.66
CA ASP A 344 -8.34 -99.60 78.42
C ASP A 344 -7.48 -99.94 77.19
N ASN A 345 -6.18 -100.21 77.36
CA ASN A 345 -5.28 -100.48 76.24
C ASN A 345 -5.50 -101.88 75.63
N ARG A 346 -5.95 -102.86 76.43
CA ARG A 346 -6.29 -104.21 75.93
C ARG A 346 -7.54 -104.22 75.05
N TYR A 347 -8.42 -103.23 75.16
CA TYR A 347 -9.66 -103.15 74.39
C TYR A 347 -9.44 -102.59 72.97
N LYS A 348 -8.50 -101.65 72.79
CA LYS A 348 -8.25 -100.98 71.49
C LYS A 348 -7.55 -101.86 70.45
N GLU A 349 -6.72 -102.81 70.88
CA GLU A 349 -6.01 -103.72 69.97
C GLU A 349 -6.97 -104.65 69.20
N ALA A 350 -8.13 -104.96 69.78
CA ALA A 350 -9.16 -105.79 69.15
C ALA A 350 -9.95 -105.07 68.05
N GLN A 351 -10.10 -103.73 68.12
CA GLN A 351 -10.88 -102.97 67.14
C GLN A 351 -10.10 -102.68 65.84
N LEU A 352 -8.80 -102.42 65.91
CA LEU A 352 -7.98 -102.09 64.73
C LEU A 352 -7.87 -103.24 63.72
N LYS A 353 -7.94 -104.48 64.17
CA LYS A 353 -7.91 -105.67 63.30
C LYS A 353 -9.17 -105.84 62.44
N LYS A 354 -10.27 -105.16 62.79
CA LYS A 354 -11.56 -105.25 62.09
C LYS A 354 -11.69 -104.24 60.94
N MET A 355 -11.01 -103.09 61.02
CA MET A 355 -11.13 -102.02 60.02
C MET A 355 -10.17 -102.13 58.82
N SER A 356 -9.11 -102.95 58.88
CA SER A 356 -8.16 -103.06 57.76
C SER A 356 -8.59 -104.02 56.63
N LEU A 357 -9.82 -104.56 56.68
CA LEU A 357 -10.31 -105.59 55.76
C LEU A 357 -11.41 -105.11 54.77
N GLU A 358 -11.84 -103.85 54.83
CA GLU A 358 -13.07 -103.40 54.14
C GLU A 358 -12.92 -102.27 53.10
N ASN A 359 -11.72 -101.83 52.69
CA ASN A 359 -11.58 -100.65 51.80
C ASN A 359 -10.58 -100.75 50.62
N GLU A 360 -10.43 -101.94 50.03
CA GLU A 360 -9.88 -102.09 48.67
C GLU A 360 -11.02 -102.41 47.68
N GLN A 361 -11.21 -101.57 46.64
CA GLN A 361 -12.02 -101.73 45.41
C GLN A 361 -13.21 -100.75 45.24
N ASN A 362 -12.95 -99.58 44.63
CA ASN A 362 -13.71 -99.02 43.50
C ASN A 362 -13.25 -97.58 43.19
N SER A 363 -12.41 -97.44 42.17
CA SER A 363 -11.94 -96.15 41.64
C SER A 363 -12.10 -96.14 40.13
N THR A 364 -13.06 -95.35 39.64
CA THR A 364 -13.13 -94.86 38.25
C THR A 364 -12.97 -93.34 38.27
N PRO A 365 -12.10 -92.76 37.43
CA PRO A 365 -11.75 -91.34 37.50
C PRO A 365 -12.89 -90.50 36.93
N ALA A 366 -13.56 -89.74 37.78
CA ALA A 366 -14.43 -88.65 37.37
C ALA A 366 -13.65 -87.35 37.56
N ILE A 367 -13.78 -86.39 36.64
CA ILE A 367 -13.29 -85.02 36.82
C ILE A 367 -13.69 -84.55 38.21
N ASP A 368 -12.72 -84.38 39.08
CA ASP A 368 -12.97 -83.95 40.44
C ASP A 368 -12.95 -82.42 40.55
N GLU A 369 -13.21 -81.91 41.75
CA GLU A 369 -13.30 -80.47 41.96
C GLU A 369 -11.96 -79.75 41.71
N TYR A 370 -10.82 -80.46 41.83
CA TYR A 370 -9.50 -79.91 41.55
C TYR A 370 -9.25 -79.78 40.05
N ASP A 371 -9.71 -80.74 39.25
CA ASP A 371 -9.65 -80.66 37.80
C ASP A 371 -10.43 -79.44 37.27
N LEU A 372 -11.60 -79.14 37.84
CA LEU A 372 -12.41 -77.96 37.45
C LEU A 372 -11.71 -76.63 37.76
N ILE A 373 -11.01 -76.52 38.90
CA ILE A 373 -10.23 -75.32 39.26
C ILE A 373 -9.07 -75.12 38.28
N ALA A 374 -8.40 -76.21 37.87
CA ALA A 374 -7.32 -76.13 36.88
C ALA A 374 -7.83 -75.60 35.53
N VAL A 375 -9.04 -75.99 35.12
CA VAL A 375 -9.66 -75.49 33.88
C VAL A 375 -9.98 -73.99 33.93
N GLU A 376 -10.40 -73.44 35.08
CA GLU A 376 -10.59 -71.99 35.23
C GLU A 376 -9.27 -71.21 35.02
N GLY A 377 -8.17 -71.76 35.54
CA GLY A 377 -6.82 -71.24 35.30
C GLY A 377 -6.47 -71.19 33.81
N MET A 378 -6.72 -72.29 33.09
CA MET A 378 -6.46 -72.36 31.64
C MET A 378 -7.32 -71.39 30.83
N ALA A 379 -8.58 -71.19 31.22
CA ALA A 379 -9.46 -70.21 30.57
C ALA A 379 -8.89 -68.80 30.71
N LYS A 380 -8.48 -68.42 31.92
CA LYS A 380 -7.85 -67.12 32.20
C LYS A 380 -6.56 -66.93 31.40
N ASP A 381 -5.70 -67.94 31.34
CA ASP A 381 -4.44 -67.89 30.59
C ASP A 381 -4.64 -67.78 29.07
N SER A 382 -5.76 -68.30 28.55
CA SER A 382 -6.16 -68.13 27.15
C SER A 382 -6.77 -66.75 26.84
N GLY A 383 -6.91 -65.89 27.86
CA GLY A 383 -7.54 -64.57 27.75
C GLY A 383 -9.07 -64.61 27.84
N LEU A 384 -9.68 -65.78 28.09
CA LEU A 384 -11.12 -65.92 28.25
C LEU A 384 -11.54 -65.46 29.65
N ASN A 385 -12.21 -64.31 29.74
CA ASN A 385 -12.83 -63.87 30.99
C ASN A 385 -14.19 -64.58 31.16
N ILE A 386 -14.19 -65.70 31.89
CA ILE A 386 -15.36 -66.57 32.08
C ILE A 386 -16.60 -65.76 32.50
N ASN A 387 -16.46 -64.81 33.43
CA ASN A 387 -17.59 -64.02 33.96
C ASN A 387 -18.25 -63.08 32.93
N LYS A 388 -17.65 -62.90 31.75
CA LYS A 388 -18.16 -62.02 30.67
C LYS A 388 -18.25 -62.72 29.31
N ALA A 389 -17.76 -63.95 29.21
CA ALA A 389 -17.70 -64.68 27.95
C ALA A 389 -19.09 -65.08 27.47
N LYS A 390 -19.35 -64.92 26.17
CA LYS A 390 -20.59 -65.40 25.55
C LYS A 390 -20.57 -66.93 25.48
N PRO A 391 -21.75 -67.61 25.51
CA PRO A 391 -21.80 -69.07 25.46
C PRO A 391 -21.03 -69.71 24.30
N GLU A 392 -21.01 -69.06 23.13
CA GLU A 392 -20.28 -69.56 21.96
C GLU A 392 -18.74 -69.47 22.11
N GLU A 393 -18.25 -68.50 22.87
CA GLU A 393 -16.81 -68.37 23.17
C GLU A 393 -16.37 -69.48 24.14
N ILE A 394 -17.21 -69.80 25.14
CA ILE A 394 -16.97 -70.91 26.08
C ILE A 394 -17.00 -72.25 25.35
N LYS A 395 -17.99 -72.49 24.49
CA LYS A 395 -18.04 -73.71 23.68
C LYS A 395 -16.82 -73.87 22.79
N THR A 396 -16.37 -72.77 22.15
CA THR A 396 -15.17 -72.78 21.31
C THR A 396 -13.92 -73.11 22.13
N PHE A 397 -13.79 -72.54 23.33
CA PHE A 397 -12.70 -72.86 24.26
C PHE A 397 -12.71 -74.33 24.70
N VAL A 398 -13.86 -74.85 25.13
CA VAL A 398 -13.99 -76.26 25.56
C VAL A 398 -13.76 -77.23 24.40
N ALA A 399 -14.22 -76.91 23.19
CA ALA A 399 -13.90 -77.70 21.99
C ALA A 399 -12.39 -77.73 21.71
N GLY A 400 -11.70 -76.61 21.94
CA GLY A 400 -10.24 -76.54 21.88
C GLY A 400 -9.55 -77.43 22.92
N LEU A 401 -10.01 -77.41 24.17
CA LEU A 401 -9.49 -78.30 25.22
C LEU A 401 -9.75 -79.77 24.90
N LYS A 402 -10.97 -80.10 24.43
CA LYS A 402 -11.33 -81.44 24.00
C LYS A 402 -10.39 -81.95 22.91
N SER A 403 -10.17 -81.14 21.88
CA SER A 403 -9.26 -81.50 20.79
C SER A 403 -7.80 -81.61 21.24
N LYS A 404 -7.38 -80.80 22.21
CA LYS A 404 -5.99 -80.75 22.68
C LYS A 404 -5.64 -81.88 23.65
N TYR A 405 -6.56 -82.23 24.55
CA TYR A 405 -6.33 -83.19 25.64
C TYR A 405 -7.05 -84.53 25.44
N GLY A 406 -7.79 -84.69 24.34
CA GLY A 406 -8.49 -85.92 24.03
C GLY A 406 -9.66 -86.23 24.97
N TRP A 407 -10.23 -85.21 25.61
CA TRP A 407 -11.38 -85.39 26.50
C TRP A 407 -12.53 -86.07 25.79
N ASP A 408 -13.20 -86.95 26.51
CA ASP A 408 -14.42 -87.55 25.99
C ASP A 408 -15.57 -86.52 25.94
N THR A 409 -16.70 -86.91 25.36
CA THR A 409 -17.85 -86.01 25.26
C THR A 409 -18.49 -85.71 26.62
N SER A 410 -18.39 -86.62 27.59
CA SER A 410 -18.93 -86.44 28.94
C SER A 410 -18.11 -85.41 29.72
N GLU A 411 -16.79 -85.54 29.68
CA GLU A 411 -15.81 -84.63 30.29
C GLU A 411 -15.94 -83.21 29.73
N ALA A 412 -15.97 -83.09 28.40
CA ALA A 412 -16.17 -81.80 27.74
C ALA A 412 -17.53 -81.17 28.11
N ASN A 413 -18.58 -81.99 28.24
CA ASN A 413 -19.90 -81.49 28.64
C ASN A 413 -19.93 -81.05 30.11
N ALA A 414 -19.26 -81.76 31.01
CA ALA A 414 -19.15 -81.39 32.42
C ALA A 414 -18.44 -80.03 32.59
N VAL A 415 -17.30 -79.86 31.92
CA VAL A 415 -16.56 -78.60 31.91
C VAL A 415 -17.36 -77.46 31.26
N ASN A 416 -18.01 -77.72 30.13
CA ASN A 416 -18.84 -76.71 29.45
C ASN A 416 -20.00 -76.25 30.36
N SER A 417 -20.65 -77.19 31.04
CA SER A 417 -21.75 -76.88 31.97
C SER A 417 -21.25 -76.07 33.16
N TYR A 418 -20.09 -76.44 33.71
CA TYR A 418 -19.44 -75.71 34.79
C TYR A 418 -19.12 -74.25 34.39
N LEU A 419 -18.43 -74.04 33.26
CA LEU A 419 -18.03 -72.69 32.82
C LEU A 419 -19.23 -71.81 32.44
N LEU A 420 -20.27 -72.37 31.82
CA LEU A 420 -21.51 -71.65 31.52
C LEU A 420 -22.26 -71.24 32.80
N SER A 421 -22.20 -72.05 33.86
CA SER A 421 -22.80 -71.69 35.15
C SER A 421 -22.07 -70.51 35.81
N LYS A 422 -20.75 -70.41 35.61
CA LYS A 422 -19.90 -69.32 36.12
C LYS A 422 -20.05 -68.04 35.32
N SER A 423 -20.28 -68.11 34.02
CA SER A 423 -20.42 -66.92 33.16
C SER A 423 -21.71 -66.12 33.36
N GLY A 424 -22.61 -66.59 34.25
CA GLY A 424 -23.90 -65.96 34.50
C GLY A 424 -24.90 -66.08 33.34
N GLY A 425 -24.58 -66.85 32.30
CA GLY A 425 -25.36 -67.00 31.06
C GLY A 425 -26.48 -68.05 31.09
N LEU A 426 -26.68 -68.76 32.21
CA LEU A 426 -27.74 -69.76 32.37
C LEU A 426 -28.99 -69.15 33.02
N SER A 427 -29.67 -68.30 32.26
CA SER A 427 -31.07 -67.92 32.48
C SER A 427 -31.79 -67.98 31.13
N GLN A 428 -31.99 -69.22 30.64
CA GLN A 428 -33.08 -69.67 29.76
C GLN A 428 -32.66 -70.99 29.10
N GLN A 429 -33.41 -72.06 29.39
CA GLN A 429 -33.29 -73.35 28.70
C GLN A 429 -33.59 -73.18 27.20
N PRO A 430 -32.90 -73.93 26.31
CA PRO A 430 -33.24 -73.94 24.89
C PRO A 430 -34.48 -74.80 24.65
N SER A 431 -35.45 -74.29 23.89
CA SER A 431 -36.54 -75.11 23.34
C SER A 431 -36.04 -75.94 22.16
N GLU A 432 -36.32 -77.25 22.18
CA GLU A 432 -35.87 -78.28 21.23
C GLU A 432 -36.28 -78.09 19.75
N SER A 433 -37.01 -77.03 19.39
CA SER A 433 -37.52 -76.82 18.03
C SER A 433 -36.55 -76.14 17.06
N PHE A 434 -35.32 -75.81 17.46
CA PHE A 434 -34.35 -75.11 16.60
C PHE A 434 -33.33 -76.03 15.89
N LEU A 435 -33.35 -77.34 16.18
CA LEU A 435 -32.38 -78.31 15.62
C LEU A 435 -32.83 -79.03 14.33
N GLU A 436 -34.01 -78.73 13.77
CA GLU A 436 -34.51 -79.42 12.57
C GLU A 436 -34.59 -78.59 11.28
N SER A 437 -34.25 -77.29 11.26
CA SER A 437 -34.54 -76.46 10.08
C SER A 437 -33.38 -76.08 9.15
N LEU A 438 -32.19 -76.69 9.27
CA LEU A 438 -31.06 -76.32 8.39
C LEU A 438 -30.29 -77.52 7.80
N ILE A 439 -30.88 -78.11 6.74
CA ILE A 439 -30.20 -78.72 5.57
C ILE A 439 -30.40 -77.75 4.37
N PRO A 440 -29.45 -77.62 3.40
CA PRO A 440 -29.05 -76.34 2.82
C PRO A 440 -29.56 -76.07 1.39
N SER A 441 -29.56 -74.80 0.93
CA SER A 441 -29.62 -74.39 -0.50
C SER A 441 -29.44 -72.86 -0.61
N VAL A 442 -28.35 -72.33 -1.18
CA VAL A 442 -28.14 -71.90 -2.60
C VAL A 442 -28.94 -70.64 -3.03
N GLU A 443 -28.17 -69.69 -3.57
CA GLU A 443 -28.51 -68.59 -4.51
C GLU A 443 -29.38 -67.40 -4.08
N GLY A 444 -28.85 -66.21 -4.37
CA GLY A 444 -29.54 -65.35 -5.33
C GLY A 444 -29.73 -63.87 -4.97
N THR A 445 -28.97 -63.03 -5.67
CA THR A 445 -29.47 -61.82 -6.37
C THR A 445 -29.81 -60.59 -5.51
N ARG A 446 -28.98 -59.53 -5.50
CA ARG A 446 -28.97 -58.34 -6.42
C ARG A 446 -30.14 -57.35 -6.22
N LYS A 447 -29.74 -56.07 -6.06
CA LYS A 447 -30.38 -54.79 -6.44
C LYS A 447 -31.42 -54.12 -5.53
N SER A 448 -31.05 -52.92 -5.09
CA SER A 448 -31.71 -51.59 -5.22
C SER A 448 -31.46 -50.82 -3.91
N VAL A 449 -30.96 -49.58 -3.87
CA VAL A 449 -31.29 -48.39 -4.66
C VAL A 449 -30.07 -47.45 -4.73
N GLN A 450 -29.87 -46.90 -5.92
CA GLN A 450 -28.92 -45.86 -6.32
C GLN A 450 -29.59 -44.47 -6.25
N SER A 451 -28.77 -43.41 -6.14
CA SER A 451 -29.03 -42.00 -6.51
C SER A 451 -29.55 -41.11 -5.37
N ASN A 452 -28.97 -39.97 -5.02
CA ASN A 452 -28.37 -38.90 -5.83
C ASN A 452 -27.34 -38.09 -5.01
N VAL A 453 -26.04 -38.08 -5.33
CA VAL A 453 -25.14 -36.92 -5.09
C VAL A 453 -23.90 -36.97 -6.02
N ASP A 454 -24.09 -37.07 -7.34
CA ASP A 454 -22.97 -36.86 -8.29
C ASP A 454 -23.45 -36.11 -9.53
N ALA A 455 -23.68 -34.81 -9.36
CA ALA A 455 -23.94 -33.91 -10.48
C ALA A 455 -23.62 -32.44 -10.14
N VAL A 456 -22.35 -32.09 -9.90
CA VAL A 456 -21.82 -30.75 -10.23
C VAL A 456 -20.33 -30.83 -10.59
N LYS A 457 -20.03 -31.16 -11.85
CA LYS A 457 -18.77 -30.77 -12.50
C LYS A 457 -19.11 -29.65 -13.48
N GLY A 458 -18.60 -28.45 -13.21
CA GLY A 458 -18.50 -27.37 -14.20
C GLY A 458 -18.86 -25.98 -13.71
N ILE A 459 -17.94 -25.30 -13.00
CA ILE A 459 -17.87 -23.83 -12.90
C ILE A 459 -16.36 -23.39 -12.87
N PRO A 460 -15.98 -22.24 -13.47
CA PRO A 460 -14.60 -21.91 -13.89
C PRO A 460 -13.61 -21.51 -12.78
N GLN A 461 -12.32 -21.55 -13.13
CA GLN A 461 -11.08 -21.30 -12.35
C GLN A 461 -10.90 -19.89 -11.69
N GLY A 462 -11.98 -19.23 -11.24
CA GLY A 462 -11.91 -17.85 -10.72
C GLY A 462 -12.09 -17.66 -9.21
N ILE A 463 -12.47 -18.71 -8.45
CA ILE A 463 -12.84 -18.56 -7.04
C ILE A 463 -12.27 -19.71 -6.21
N GLN A 464 -10.93 -19.76 -6.11
CA GLN A 464 -10.23 -20.61 -5.12
C GLN A 464 -9.43 -19.80 -4.08
N ASN A 465 -9.50 -18.46 -4.11
CA ASN A 465 -8.67 -17.59 -3.27
C ASN A 465 -9.37 -16.88 -2.10
N TYR A 466 -10.48 -17.42 -1.56
CA TYR A 466 -11.11 -16.89 -0.35
C TYR A 466 -11.12 -17.85 0.86
N GLY A 467 -10.80 -19.12 0.65
CA GLY A 467 -10.70 -20.12 1.74
C GLY A 467 -9.33 -20.17 2.43
N GLN A 468 -8.25 -19.81 1.72
CA GLN A 468 -6.89 -19.88 2.26
C GLN A 468 -6.54 -18.68 3.18
N PHE A 469 -7.19 -17.53 3.00
CA PHE A 469 -6.89 -16.31 3.76
C PHE A 469 -7.32 -16.39 5.25
N TRP A 470 -8.43 -17.08 5.54
CA TRP A 470 -8.90 -17.25 6.92
C TRP A 470 -8.16 -18.36 7.68
N ALA A 471 -7.63 -19.37 6.99
CA ALA A 471 -6.88 -20.45 7.62
C ALA A 471 -5.49 -20.01 8.13
N ASP A 472 -4.88 -19.01 7.48
CA ASP A 472 -3.58 -18.46 7.89
C ASP A 472 -3.74 -17.34 8.94
N TYR A 473 -4.84 -16.58 8.94
CA TYR A 473 -5.11 -15.53 9.93
C TYR A 473 -5.32 -16.08 11.36
N PHE A 474 -5.78 -17.32 11.51
CA PHE A 474 -5.99 -17.95 12.82
C PHE A 474 -4.78 -18.75 13.34
N LYS A 475 -3.70 -18.88 12.58
CA LYS A 475 -2.46 -19.56 13.04
C LYS A 475 -1.50 -18.65 13.80
N ASP A 476 -1.58 -17.33 13.64
CA ASP A 476 -0.63 -16.37 14.22
C ASP A 476 -1.13 -15.63 15.47
N VAL A 477 -2.37 -15.87 15.93
CA VAL A 477 -2.90 -15.24 17.15
C VAL A 477 -3.00 -16.25 18.28
N ASN A 478 -1.88 -16.47 18.96
CA ASN A 478 -1.79 -17.22 20.20
C ASN A 478 -2.43 -16.41 21.34
N LEU A 479 -3.76 -16.48 21.51
CA LEU A 479 -4.47 -15.86 22.63
C LEU A 479 -5.18 -16.92 23.48
N ASN A 480 -4.68 -17.01 24.71
CA ASN A 480 -5.10 -17.88 25.80
C ASN A 480 -6.48 -17.45 26.35
N PRO A 481 -7.53 -18.27 26.27
CA PRO A 481 -8.86 -17.90 26.74
C PRO A 481 -9.04 -18.29 28.21
N LEU A 482 -8.35 -17.57 29.10
CA LEU A 482 -8.52 -17.72 30.55
C LEU A 482 -8.14 -16.42 31.27
N LYS A 483 -8.90 -15.35 30.97
CA LYS A 483 -9.00 -14.13 31.79
C LYS A 483 -10.19 -13.29 31.30
N LEU A 484 -11.39 -13.69 31.71
CA LEU A 484 -12.59 -12.85 31.72
C LEU A 484 -13.58 -13.45 32.74
N PHE A 485 -13.13 -13.49 33.99
CA PHE A 485 -13.96 -13.46 35.19
C PHE A 485 -13.12 -12.80 36.28
N GLN A 486 -13.12 -11.47 36.26
CA GLN A 486 -12.94 -10.55 37.39
C GLN A 486 -13.35 -9.15 36.94
#